data_AF-A0A1H7IDF4-F1
#
_entry.id   AF-A0A1H7IDF4-F1
#
_cell.length_a   1.000
_cell.length_b   1.000
_cell.length_c   1.000
_cell.angle_alpha   90.00
_cell.angle_beta   90.00
_cell.angle_gamma   90.00
#
_symmetry.space_group_name_H-M   'P 1'
#
loop_
_entity.id
_entity.type
_entity.pdbx_description
1 polymer ?
#
loop_
_entity_poly.entity_id
_entity_poly.type
_entity_poly.pdbx_seq_one_letter_code
_entity_poly.pdbx_strand_id
1 'polypeptide(L)'
;MSSNNVIYGFQVAPNLPDEEGETDQLVIDSNELAKQLILKQEREYKAKLLEEERERRLAAMREAGEEIPDGMDADEFLGLADTIMQKDEPDVSAQVEELLEDARTQAQAIIDDANAQAQEILNAAQLNADAMKNLARQDGEKEGYNEGTQRAALELQDAQVQMRAEVERVQNEYMERQLQMEREIVEMCLPVFEHVFAAELSGRKDVIYHLLDHCIMKIERTGQMQIKVSDANAEYIKSRKDEIQGKVGAEVGLDIIADPLLNDDQCIIETDGGIFDCSIDTELDNLIREIKALN
;
A
#
# COMPACT_ATOMS: atom_id res chain seq x y z
N MET A 1 -10.22 43.67 -67.56
CA MET A 1 -9.60 43.39 -66.24
C MET A 1 -10.72 42.91 -65.34
N SER A 2 -10.81 41.60 -65.12
CA SER A 2 -11.88 41.00 -64.31
C SER A 2 -11.50 41.10 -62.84
N SER A 3 -12.24 41.88 -62.07
CA SER A 3 -12.03 42.01 -60.62
C SER A 3 -12.78 40.87 -59.92
N ASN A 4 -12.07 39.79 -59.63
CA ASN A 4 -12.57 38.69 -58.79
C ASN A 4 -12.81 39.20 -57.36
N ASN A 5 -14.07 39.48 -57.00
CA ASN A 5 -14.46 39.66 -55.61
C ASN A 5 -14.78 38.30 -55.00
N VAL A 6 -13.76 37.67 -54.41
CA VAL A 6 -13.91 36.49 -53.57
C VAL A 6 -14.53 36.94 -52.24
N ILE A 7 -15.74 36.48 -51.93
CA ILE A 7 -16.39 36.71 -50.64
C ILE A 7 -15.74 35.74 -49.64
N TYR A 8 -14.83 36.25 -48.81
CA TYR A 8 -14.25 35.47 -47.71
C TYR A 8 -15.15 35.57 -46.47
N GLY A 9 -15.69 34.44 -46.02
CA GLY A 9 -16.18 34.29 -44.66
C GLY A 9 -15.04 33.82 -43.76
N PHE A 10 -14.54 34.68 -42.88
CA PHE A 10 -13.61 34.27 -41.82
C PHE A 10 -14.40 33.94 -40.56
N GLN A 11 -14.24 32.72 -40.03
CA GLN A 11 -14.66 32.37 -38.68
C GLN A 11 -13.59 32.88 -37.70
N VAL A 12 -13.97 33.80 -36.82
CA VAL A 12 -13.12 34.23 -35.71
C VAL A 12 -13.72 33.66 -34.44
N ALA A 13 -13.04 32.71 -33.81
CA ALA A 13 -13.44 32.18 -32.51
C ALA A 13 -13.27 33.27 -31.44
N PRO A 14 -14.26 33.51 -30.55
CA PRO A 14 -14.08 34.42 -29.42
C PRO A 14 -13.09 33.81 -28.41
N ASN A 15 -12.30 34.69 -27.78
CA ASN A 15 -11.11 34.29 -27.02
C ASN A 15 -11.35 33.98 -25.54
N LEU A 16 -12.59 33.98 -25.02
CA LEU A 16 -12.94 33.45 -23.70
C LEU A 16 -14.43 33.06 -23.64
N PRO A 17 -14.78 31.98 -22.92
CA PRO A 17 -16.16 31.64 -22.62
C PRO A 17 -16.72 32.51 -21.48
N ASP A 18 -18.00 32.85 -21.58
CA ASP A 18 -18.78 33.54 -20.56
C ASP A 18 -19.09 32.57 -19.38
N GLU A 19 -19.46 33.07 -18.20
CA GLU A 19 -19.62 32.27 -16.96
C GLU A 19 -20.63 31.10 -17.03
N GLU A 20 -21.42 31.00 -18.09
CA GLU A 20 -22.39 29.90 -18.34
C GLU A 20 -22.00 28.95 -19.49
N GLY A 21 -20.83 29.16 -20.13
CA GLY A 21 -20.27 28.21 -21.11
C GLY A 21 -20.86 28.22 -22.52
N GLU A 22 -21.70 29.20 -22.87
CA GLU A 22 -22.14 29.41 -24.26
C GLU A 22 -21.20 30.37 -24.99
N THR A 23 -20.71 29.97 -26.17
CA THR A 23 -19.89 30.81 -27.04
C THR A 23 -20.77 31.45 -28.12
N ASP A 24 -21.01 32.76 -28.02
CA ASP A 24 -21.75 33.48 -29.05
C ASP A 24 -20.90 33.62 -30.33
N GLN A 25 -21.37 33.00 -31.42
CA GLN A 25 -20.72 33.08 -32.73
C GLN A 25 -21.21 34.32 -33.48
N LEU A 26 -20.34 35.31 -33.65
CA LEU A 26 -20.61 36.49 -34.47
C LEU A 26 -20.17 36.24 -35.93
N VAL A 27 -21.14 36.05 -36.82
CA VAL A 27 -20.93 35.94 -38.27
C VAL A 27 -21.05 37.33 -38.90
N ILE A 28 -19.99 37.82 -39.55
CA ILE A 28 -20.04 39.08 -40.32
C ILE A 28 -20.63 38.79 -41.70
N ASP A 29 -21.91 39.08 -41.88
CA ASP A 29 -22.57 38.98 -43.19
C ASP A 29 -22.32 40.26 -44.03
N SER A 30 -21.30 40.21 -44.89
CA SER A 30 -20.98 41.31 -45.82
C SER A 30 -21.77 41.25 -47.13
N ASN A 31 -22.71 40.31 -47.29
CA ASN A 31 -23.42 40.12 -48.56
C ASN A 31 -24.35 41.30 -48.87
N GLU A 32 -24.95 41.92 -47.85
CA GLU A 32 -25.86 43.05 -48.04
C GLU A 32 -25.13 44.31 -48.52
N LEU A 33 -23.95 44.59 -47.95
CA LEU A 33 -23.10 45.72 -48.35
C LEU A 33 -22.56 45.52 -49.78
N ALA A 34 -22.13 44.30 -50.12
CA ALA A 34 -21.68 43.97 -51.47
C ALA A 34 -22.80 44.15 -52.50
N LYS A 35 -24.01 43.69 -52.18
CA LYS A 35 -25.19 43.87 -53.04
C LYS A 35 -25.52 45.35 -53.27
N GLN A 36 -25.42 46.18 -52.24
CA GLN A 36 -25.64 47.63 -52.37
C GLN A 36 -24.60 48.31 -53.26
N LEU A 37 -23.32 47.91 -53.15
CA LEU A 37 -22.25 48.47 -53.98
C LEU A 37 -22.40 48.09 -55.46
N ILE A 38 -22.77 46.84 -55.76
CA ILE A 38 -23.02 46.38 -57.13
C ILE A 38 -24.20 47.14 -57.75
N LEU A 39 -25.32 47.25 -57.03
CA LEU A 39 -26.49 48.03 -57.47
C LEU A 39 -26.16 49.51 -57.72
N LYS A 40 -25.28 50.09 -56.90
CA LYS A 40 -24.84 51.47 -57.07
C LYS A 40 -23.99 51.63 -58.33
N GLN A 41 -23.04 50.72 -58.58
CA GLN A 41 -22.22 50.74 -59.79
C GLN A 41 -23.04 50.51 -61.05
N GLU A 42 -24.01 49.59 -61.05
CA GLU A 42 -24.90 49.38 -62.19
C GLU A 42 -25.75 50.62 -62.51
N ARG A 43 -26.26 51.31 -61.49
CA ARG A 43 -27.00 52.56 -61.68
C ARG A 43 -26.12 53.65 -62.26
N GLU A 44 -24.89 53.80 -61.76
CA GLU A 44 -23.93 54.78 -62.27
C GLU A 44 -23.53 54.48 -63.73
N TYR A 45 -23.35 53.20 -64.07
CA TYR A 45 -23.05 52.78 -65.45
C TYR A 45 -24.22 53.03 -66.40
N LYS A 46 -25.45 52.65 -66.00
CA LYS A 46 -26.67 52.91 -66.80
C LYS A 46 -26.91 54.40 -66.99
N ALA A 47 -26.65 55.22 -65.96
CA ALA A 47 -26.76 56.68 -66.05
C ALA A 47 -25.77 57.27 -67.07
N LYS A 48 -24.51 56.82 -67.07
CA LYS A 48 -23.52 57.27 -68.08
C LYS A 48 -23.92 56.88 -69.50
N LEU A 49 -24.42 55.65 -69.70
CA LEU A 49 -24.85 55.19 -71.01
C LEU A 49 -26.04 56.02 -71.54
N LEU A 50 -26.97 56.37 -70.65
CA LEU A 50 -28.12 57.23 -70.94
C LEU A 50 -27.67 58.64 -71.32
N GLU A 51 -26.68 59.19 -70.61
CA GLU A 51 -26.12 60.51 -70.89
C GLU A 51 -25.39 60.55 -72.24
N GLU A 52 -24.58 59.53 -72.57
CA GLU A 52 -23.94 59.40 -73.89
C GLU A 52 -24.97 59.28 -75.03
N GLU A 53 -26.05 58.52 -74.84
CA GLU A 53 -27.09 58.37 -75.85
C GLU A 53 -27.91 59.67 -76.01
N ARG A 54 -28.19 60.37 -74.91
CA ARG A 54 -28.82 61.68 -74.91
C ARG A 54 -27.98 62.68 -75.70
N GLU A 55 -26.68 62.76 -75.46
CA GLU A 55 -25.77 63.64 -76.22
C GLU A 55 -25.78 63.31 -77.71
N ARG A 56 -25.76 62.02 -78.08
CA ARG A 56 -25.80 61.60 -79.48
C ARG A 56 -27.10 62.01 -80.18
N ARG A 57 -28.25 61.86 -79.52
CA ARG A 57 -29.55 62.26 -80.09
C ARG A 57 -29.73 63.78 -80.15
N LEU A 58 -29.26 64.51 -79.14
CA LEU A 58 -29.22 65.97 -79.16
C LEU A 58 -28.32 66.51 -80.27
N ALA A 59 -27.18 65.87 -80.54
CA ALA A 59 -26.31 66.21 -81.65
C ALA A 59 -27.01 65.98 -83.01
N ALA A 60 -27.69 64.84 -83.19
CA ALA A 60 -28.45 64.54 -84.41
C ALA A 60 -29.64 65.50 -84.63
N MET A 61 -30.32 65.89 -83.55
CA MET A 61 -31.42 66.87 -83.59
C MET A 61 -30.94 68.27 -83.96
N ARG A 62 -29.79 68.70 -83.42
CA ARG A 62 -29.14 69.97 -83.82
C ARG A 62 -28.71 69.97 -85.29
N GLU A 63 -28.29 68.82 -85.81
CA GLU A 63 -27.90 68.67 -87.22
C GLU A 63 -29.13 68.69 -88.16
N ALA A 64 -30.30 68.25 -87.68
CA ALA A 64 -31.59 68.31 -88.37
C ALA A 64 -32.31 69.68 -88.29
N GLY A 65 -31.81 70.61 -87.46
CA GLY A 65 -32.35 71.97 -87.32
C GLY A 65 -33.62 72.09 -86.48
N GLU A 66 -33.91 71.09 -85.64
CA GLU A 66 -35.05 71.07 -84.72
C GLU A 66 -34.65 71.59 -83.33
N GLU A 67 -35.55 72.31 -82.66
CA GLU A 67 -35.37 72.79 -81.28
C GLU A 67 -36.38 72.12 -80.34
N ILE A 68 -35.97 71.85 -79.09
CA ILE A 68 -36.84 71.23 -78.09
C ILE A 68 -37.91 72.27 -77.71
N PRO A 69 -39.22 71.96 -77.83
CA PRO A 69 -40.28 72.90 -77.49
C PRO A 69 -40.23 73.35 -76.01
N ASP A 70 -40.42 74.65 -75.78
CA ASP A 70 -40.35 75.25 -74.45
C ASP A 70 -41.42 74.66 -73.51
N GLY A 71 -40.98 74.02 -72.43
CA GLY A 71 -41.84 73.37 -71.43
C GLY A 71 -42.00 71.85 -71.55
N MET A 72 -41.35 71.19 -72.51
CA MET A 72 -41.31 69.73 -72.61
C MET A 72 -40.02 69.16 -72.01
N ASP A 73 -40.11 68.03 -71.29
CA ASP A 73 -38.93 67.38 -70.74
C ASP A 73 -38.08 66.79 -71.87
N ALA A 74 -36.79 67.12 -71.87
CA ALA A 74 -35.87 66.76 -72.95
C ALA A 74 -35.70 65.24 -73.08
N ASP A 75 -35.87 64.49 -71.98
CA ASP A 75 -35.75 63.03 -72.00
C ASP A 75 -37.00 62.33 -72.57
N GLU A 76 -38.18 62.96 -72.44
CA GLU A 76 -39.44 62.48 -73.01
C GLU A 76 -39.53 62.78 -74.51
N PHE A 77 -39.09 63.98 -74.92
CA PHE A 77 -39.06 64.39 -76.33
C PHE A 77 -38.09 63.54 -77.17
N LEU A 78 -36.94 63.17 -76.60
CA LEU A 78 -35.92 62.36 -77.28
C LEU A 78 -36.23 60.85 -77.25
N GLY A 79 -37.37 60.43 -76.68
CA GLY A 79 -37.78 59.02 -76.63
C GLY A 79 -36.77 58.11 -75.91
N LEU A 80 -36.01 58.66 -74.96
CA LEU A 80 -34.93 57.96 -74.26
C LEU A 80 -35.45 56.89 -73.29
N ALA A 81 -36.70 57.00 -72.83
CA ALA A 81 -37.33 56.06 -71.92
C ALA A 81 -37.42 54.63 -72.47
N ASP A 82 -37.66 54.46 -73.78
CA ASP A 82 -37.87 53.14 -74.40
C ASP A 82 -36.57 52.46 -74.86
N THR A 83 -35.48 53.22 -75.08
CA THR A 83 -34.30 52.64 -75.77
C THR A 83 -33.36 51.89 -74.83
N ILE A 84 -33.41 52.19 -73.52
CA ILE A 84 -32.48 51.60 -72.55
C ILE A 84 -32.98 50.25 -72.03
N MET A 85 -34.25 49.91 -72.28
CA MET A 85 -34.80 48.59 -71.96
C MET A 85 -34.52 47.53 -73.04
N GLN A 86 -34.00 47.90 -74.22
CA GLN A 86 -33.88 46.99 -75.36
C GLN A 86 -32.44 46.75 -75.86
N LYS A 87 -31.41 47.25 -75.17
CA LYS A 87 -30.05 46.80 -75.46
C LYS A 87 -29.86 45.44 -74.79
N ASP A 88 -30.09 44.39 -75.58
CA ASP A 88 -29.82 43.00 -75.25
C ASP A 88 -28.56 42.91 -74.39
N GLU A 89 -28.74 42.42 -73.17
CA GLU A 89 -27.63 42.00 -72.32
C GLU A 89 -26.72 41.11 -73.20
N PRO A 90 -25.40 41.36 -73.27
CA PRO A 90 -24.53 40.38 -73.90
C PRO A 90 -24.85 39.02 -73.26
N ASP A 91 -24.83 37.94 -74.03
CA ASP A 91 -25.04 36.57 -73.52
C ASP A 91 -23.88 36.18 -72.59
N VAL A 92 -23.84 36.80 -71.41
CA VAL A 92 -22.93 36.51 -70.30
C VAL A 92 -23.45 35.28 -69.55
N SER A 93 -24.66 34.80 -69.86
CA SER A 93 -25.31 33.68 -69.18
C SER A 93 -24.46 32.41 -69.27
N ALA A 94 -23.93 32.11 -70.46
CA ALA A 94 -23.10 30.93 -70.67
C ALA A 94 -21.72 31.01 -69.97
N GLN A 95 -21.06 32.17 -70.00
CA GLN A 95 -19.75 32.38 -69.36
C GLN A 95 -19.85 32.45 -67.82
N VAL A 96 -20.95 32.98 -67.30
CA VAL A 96 -21.24 33.02 -65.87
C VAL A 96 -21.60 31.62 -65.36
N GLU A 97 -22.33 30.82 -66.13
CA GLU A 97 -22.65 29.44 -65.75
C GLU A 97 -21.39 28.54 -65.73
N GLU A 98 -20.50 28.67 -66.72
CA GLU A 98 -19.22 27.95 -66.75
C GLU A 98 -18.33 28.33 -65.56
N LEU A 99 -18.24 29.63 -65.23
CA LEU A 99 -17.50 30.09 -64.05
C LEU A 99 -18.12 29.61 -62.73
N LEU A 100 -19.45 29.52 -62.66
CA LEU A 100 -20.16 28.98 -61.50
C LEU A 100 -19.95 27.47 -61.34
N GLU A 101 -19.95 26.70 -62.43
CA GLU A 101 -19.62 25.27 -62.40
C GLU A 101 -18.16 25.03 -61.99
N ASP A 102 -17.21 25.80 -62.52
CA ASP A 102 -15.80 25.73 -62.12
C ASP A 102 -15.63 26.07 -60.63
N ALA A 103 -16.28 27.14 -60.16
CA ALA A 103 -16.25 27.53 -58.75
C ALA A 103 -16.88 26.46 -57.84
N ARG A 104 -17.99 25.84 -58.27
CA ARG A 104 -18.63 24.71 -57.55
C ARG A 104 -17.71 23.49 -57.50
N THR A 105 -17.04 23.17 -58.61
CA THR A 105 -16.12 22.02 -58.69
C THR A 105 -14.90 22.23 -57.80
N GLN A 106 -14.34 23.44 -57.79
CA GLN A 106 -13.23 23.80 -56.90
C GLN A 106 -13.65 23.78 -55.43
N ALA A 107 -14.84 24.31 -55.10
CA ALA A 107 -15.37 24.26 -53.74
C ALA A 107 -15.59 22.81 -53.28
N GLN A 108 -16.14 21.95 -54.15
CA GLN A 108 -16.31 20.54 -53.85
C GLN A 108 -14.97 19.83 -53.63
N ALA A 109 -13.97 20.10 -54.46
CA ALA A 109 -12.63 19.53 -54.30
C ALA A 109 -11.98 19.95 -52.97
N ILE A 110 -12.15 21.21 -52.53
CA ILE A 110 -11.66 21.69 -51.23
C ILE A 110 -12.40 20.98 -50.08
N ILE A 111 -13.71 20.80 -50.18
CA ILE A 111 -14.51 20.09 -49.17
C ILE A 111 -14.08 18.62 -49.09
N ASP A 112 -13.88 17.96 -50.23
CA ASP A 112 -13.46 16.57 -50.28
C ASP A 112 -12.05 16.38 -49.70
N ASP A 113 -11.11 17.28 -50.01
CA ASP A 113 -9.76 17.30 -49.43
C ASP A 113 -9.79 17.57 -47.91
N ALA A 114 -10.59 18.55 -47.47
CA ALA A 114 -10.78 18.82 -46.05
C ALA A 114 -11.39 17.63 -45.30
N ASN A 115 -12.37 16.94 -45.90
CA ASN A 115 -12.97 15.74 -45.34
C ASN A 115 -11.97 14.57 -45.28
N ALA A 116 -11.14 14.40 -46.30
CA ALA A 116 -10.09 13.39 -46.32
C ALA A 116 -9.06 13.65 -45.21
N GLN A 117 -8.58 14.88 -45.07
CA GLN A 117 -7.67 15.27 -43.99
C GLN A 117 -8.30 15.11 -42.61
N ALA A 118 -9.57 15.50 -42.44
CA ALA A 118 -10.29 15.30 -41.18
C ALA A 118 -10.39 13.81 -40.83
N GLN A 119 -10.66 12.94 -41.81
CA GLN A 119 -10.71 11.50 -41.59
C GLN A 119 -9.34 10.93 -41.22
N GLU A 120 -8.25 11.40 -41.84
CA GLU A 120 -6.89 11.00 -41.47
C GLU A 120 -6.54 11.43 -40.04
N ILE A 121 -6.88 12.65 -39.65
CA ILE A 121 -6.67 13.16 -38.30
C ILE A 121 -7.46 12.32 -37.28
N LEU A 122 -8.73 12.00 -37.57
CA LEU A 122 -9.55 11.16 -36.70
C LEU A 122 -8.98 9.75 -36.55
N ASN A 123 -8.55 9.14 -37.66
CA ASN A 123 -7.92 7.82 -37.64
C ASN A 123 -6.61 7.83 -36.83
N ALA A 124 -5.76 8.84 -37.04
CA ALA A 124 -4.52 9.01 -36.29
C ALA A 124 -4.78 9.25 -34.79
N ALA A 125 -5.78 10.07 -34.45
CA ALA A 125 -6.18 10.32 -33.08
C ALA A 125 -6.70 9.06 -32.39
N GLN A 126 -7.51 8.24 -33.07
CA GLN A 126 -7.99 6.96 -32.55
C GLN A 126 -6.83 5.98 -32.30
N LEU A 127 -5.91 5.86 -33.26
CA LEU A 127 -4.76 4.96 -33.15
C LEU A 127 -3.81 5.39 -32.00
N ASN A 128 -3.60 6.69 -31.85
CA ASN A 128 -2.84 7.24 -30.72
C ASN A 128 -3.56 7.03 -29.38
N ALA A 129 -4.89 7.22 -29.33
CA ALA A 129 -5.67 6.99 -28.12
C ALA A 129 -5.61 5.51 -27.69
N ASP A 130 -5.73 4.59 -28.63
CA ASP A 130 -5.60 3.15 -28.36
C ASP A 130 -4.18 2.78 -27.91
N ALA A 131 -3.15 3.36 -28.51
CA ALA A 131 -1.76 3.17 -28.09
C ALA A 131 -1.53 3.69 -26.65
N MET A 132 -2.00 4.89 -26.34
CA MET A 132 -1.91 5.48 -25.00
C MET A 132 -2.66 4.66 -23.96
N LYS A 133 -3.87 4.18 -24.29
CA LYS A 133 -4.67 3.33 -23.41
C LYS A 133 -3.97 2.01 -23.12
N ASN A 134 -3.38 1.38 -24.13
CA ASN A 134 -2.63 0.14 -23.96
C ASN A 134 -1.37 0.34 -23.12
N LEU A 135 -0.63 1.43 -23.34
CA LEU A 135 0.55 1.77 -22.55
C LEU A 135 0.18 2.03 -21.09
N ALA A 136 -0.82 2.89 -20.83
CA ALA A 136 -1.30 3.18 -19.48
C ALA A 136 -1.78 1.93 -18.75
N ARG A 137 -2.43 0.99 -19.46
CA ARG A 137 -2.83 -0.30 -18.89
C ARG A 137 -1.62 -1.14 -18.51
N GLN A 138 -0.63 -1.27 -19.39
CA GLN A 138 0.57 -2.05 -19.12
C GLN A 138 1.39 -1.47 -17.96
N ASP A 139 1.54 -0.14 -17.93
CA ASP A 139 2.25 0.55 -16.86
C ASP A 139 1.51 0.38 -15.52
N GLY A 140 0.18 0.55 -15.51
CA GLY A 140 -0.65 0.32 -14.31
C GLY A 140 -0.64 -1.13 -13.82
N GLU A 141 -0.69 -2.11 -14.73
CA GLU A 141 -0.57 -3.54 -14.40
C GLU A 141 0.81 -3.83 -13.78
N LYS A 142 1.88 -3.28 -14.35
CA LYS A 142 3.25 -3.47 -13.86
C LYS A 142 3.48 -2.79 -12.50
N GLU A 143 3.03 -1.56 -12.34
CA GLU A 143 3.16 -0.81 -11.08
C GLU A 143 2.34 -1.48 -9.98
N GLY A 144 1.07 -1.82 -10.25
CA GLY A 144 0.21 -2.52 -9.30
C GLY A 144 0.74 -3.90 -8.92
N TYR A 145 1.33 -4.64 -9.87
CA TYR A 145 1.98 -5.92 -9.58
C TYR A 145 3.21 -5.74 -8.67
N ASN A 146 4.05 -4.76 -8.95
CA ASN A 146 5.25 -4.49 -8.15
C ASN A 146 4.89 -4.01 -6.74
N GLU A 147 3.96 -3.06 -6.60
CA GLU A 147 3.49 -2.56 -5.31
C GLU A 147 2.82 -3.68 -4.51
N GLY A 148 1.94 -4.46 -5.15
CA GLY A 148 1.29 -5.61 -4.54
C GLY A 148 2.28 -6.67 -4.06
N THR A 149 3.32 -6.96 -4.86
CA THR A 149 4.38 -7.91 -4.49
C THR A 149 5.20 -7.39 -3.32
N GLN A 150 5.57 -6.10 -3.33
CA GLN A 150 6.35 -5.49 -2.24
C GLN A 150 5.55 -5.47 -0.93
N ARG A 151 4.27 -5.09 -1.00
CA ARG A 151 3.37 -5.09 0.17
C ARG A 151 3.17 -6.50 0.72
N ALA A 152 2.91 -7.48 -0.15
CA ALA A 152 2.78 -8.88 0.26
C ALA A 152 4.07 -9.41 0.91
N ALA A 153 5.24 -9.02 0.40
CA ALA A 153 6.52 -9.41 1.00
C ALA A 153 6.72 -8.81 2.41
N LEU A 154 6.34 -7.55 2.61
CA LEU A 154 6.37 -6.90 3.93
C LEU A 154 5.39 -7.56 4.91
N GLU A 155 4.14 -7.77 4.50
CA GLU A 155 3.13 -8.43 5.34
C GLU A 155 3.56 -9.86 5.72
N LEU A 156 4.18 -10.60 4.79
CA LEU A 156 4.72 -11.93 5.05
C LEU A 156 5.92 -11.89 6.01
N GLN A 157 6.80 -10.90 5.86
CA GLN A 157 7.93 -10.70 6.78
C GLN A 157 7.43 -10.41 8.20
N ASP A 158 6.46 -9.50 8.36
CA ASP A 158 5.89 -9.16 9.66
C ASP A 158 5.19 -10.37 10.28
N ALA A 159 4.42 -11.13 9.50
CA ALA A 159 3.80 -12.37 9.96
C ALA A 159 4.84 -13.42 10.41
N GLN A 160 5.97 -13.54 9.70
CA GLN A 160 7.06 -14.43 10.11
C GLN A 160 7.72 -13.98 11.42
N VAL A 161 7.93 -12.67 11.60
CA VAL A 161 8.49 -12.13 12.86
C VAL A 161 7.55 -12.39 14.02
N GLN A 162 6.25 -12.13 13.86
CA GLN A 162 5.24 -12.41 14.89
C GLN A 162 5.17 -13.90 15.23
N MET A 163 5.18 -14.77 14.22
CA MET A 163 5.15 -16.21 14.43
C MET A 163 6.38 -16.71 15.19
N ARG A 164 7.57 -16.19 14.87
CA ARG A 164 8.81 -16.53 15.60
C ARG A 164 8.77 -16.07 17.05
N ALA A 165 8.31 -14.84 17.28
CA ALA A 165 8.16 -14.31 18.63
C ALA A 165 7.16 -15.14 19.46
N GLU A 166 6.06 -15.57 18.85
CA GLU A 166 5.07 -16.41 19.52
C GLU A 166 5.61 -17.82 19.82
N VAL A 167 6.37 -18.42 18.91
CA VAL A 167 7.04 -19.71 19.15
C VAL A 167 8.03 -19.59 20.32
N GLU A 168 8.85 -18.54 20.33
CA GLU A 168 9.80 -18.28 21.42
C GLU A 168 9.09 -18.06 22.76
N ARG A 169 7.99 -17.29 22.75
CA ARG A 169 7.15 -17.07 23.93
C ARG A 169 6.61 -18.39 24.49
N VAL A 170 6.06 -19.25 23.63
CA VAL A 170 5.51 -20.56 24.03
C VAL A 170 6.60 -21.50 24.53
N GLN A 171 7.79 -21.49 23.91
CA GLN A 171 8.92 -22.29 24.38
C GLN A 171 9.41 -21.85 25.76
N ASN A 172 9.52 -20.54 25.99
CA ASN A 172 9.90 -20.00 27.29
C ASN A 172 8.84 -20.32 28.35
N GLU A 173 7.55 -20.14 28.05
CA GLU A 173 6.46 -20.51 28.96
C GLU A 173 6.47 -22.00 29.29
N TYR A 174 6.75 -22.87 28.31
CA TYR A 174 6.86 -24.31 28.52
C TYR A 174 8.03 -24.66 29.45
N MET A 175 9.20 -24.05 29.24
CA MET A 175 10.38 -24.27 30.08
C MET A 175 10.18 -23.77 31.51
N GLU A 176 9.57 -22.60 31.69
CA GLU A 176 9.19 -22.07 33.01
C GLU A 176 8.20 -23.00 33.71
N ARG A 177 7.17 -23.49 33.00
CA ARG A 177 6.24 -24.47 33.56
C ARG A 177 6.92 -25.78 33.91
N GLN A 178 7.87 -26.25 33.12
CA GLN A 178 8.60 -27.48 33.42
C GLN A 178 9.39 -27.33 34.73
N LEU A 179 10.15 -26.24 34.87
CA LEU A 179 10.89 -25.93 36.11
C LEU A 179 9.96 -25.78 37.31
N GLN A 180 8.81 -25.12 37.12
CA GLN A 180 7.81 -24.99 38.17
C GLN A 180 7.22 -26.35 38.57
N MET A 181 6.84 -27.18 37.60
CA MET A 181 6.31 -28.51 37.85
C MET A 181 7.33 -29.41 38.56
N GLU A 182 8.60 -29.35 38.19
CA GLU A 182 9.66 -30.09 38.88
C GLU A 182 9.74 -29.71 40.36
N ARG A 183 9.66 -28.40 40.67
CA ARG A 183 9.62 -27.92 42.06
C ARG A 183 8.35 -28.36 42.79
N GLU A 184 7.18 -28.24 42.16
CA GLU A 184 5.90 -28.66 42.74
C GLU A 184 5.87 -30.16 43.04
N ILE A 185 6.43 -30.99 42.17
CA ILE A 185 6.54 -32.44 42.39
C ILE A 185 7.42 -32.73 43.61
N VAL A 186 8.59 -32.10 43.72
CA VAL A 186 9.47 -32.28 44.88
C VAL A 186 8.78 -31.81 46.16
N GLU A 187 8.17 -30.63 46.15
CA GLU A 187 7.44 -30.09 47.31
C GLU A 187 6.25 -30.98 47.73
N MET A 188 5.60 -31.67 46.79
CA MET A 188 4.52 -32.61 47.08
C MET A 188 5.01 -33.98 47.58
N CYS A 189 6.11 -34.49 47.03
CA CYS A 189 6.67 -35.78 47.41
C CYS A 189 7.35 -35.74 48.78
N LEU A 190 8.00 -34.63 49.14
CA LEU A 190 8.79 -34.51 50.38
C LEU A 190 7.97 -34.82 51.66
N PRO A 191 6.80 -34.22 51.89
CA PRO A 191 5.98 -34.54 53.07
C PRO A 191 5.52 -35.99 53.11
N VAL A 192 5.27 -36.60 51.94
CA VAL A 192 4.88 -38.02 51.86
C VAL A 192 6.05 -38.91 52.29
N PHE A 193 7.26 -38.60 51.83
CA PHE A 193 8.46 -39.30 52.26
C PHE A 193 8.70 -39.13 53.76
N GLU A 194 8.68 -37.90 54.28
CA GLU A 194 8.83 -37.63 55.71
C GLU A 194 7.83 -38.44 56.55
N HIS A 195 6.56 -38.47 56.13
CA HIS A 195 5.52 -39.22 56.86
C HIS A 195 5.74 -40.73 56.83
N VAL A 196 6.08 -41.30 55.66
CA VAL A 196 6.33 -42.75 55.53
C VAL A 196 7.59 -43.16 56.28
N PHE A 197 8.67 -42.37 56.19
CA PHE A 197 9.91 -42.65 56.89
C PHE A 197 9.75 -42.53 58.41
N ALA A 198 9.02 -41.53 58.91
CA ALA A 198 8.73 -41.41 60.34
C ALA A 198 7.92 -42.61 60.86
N ALA A 199 6.93 -43.09 60.10
CA ALA A 199 6.10 -44.23 60.49
C ALA A 199 6.86 -45.56 60.47
N GLU A 200 7.79 -45.74 59.52
CA GLU A 200 8.53 -46.99 59.34
C GLU A 200 9.81 -47.06 60.17
N LEU A 201 10.55 -45.96 60.34
CA LEU A 201 11.86 -45.98 61.01
C LEU A 201 11.79 -45.84 62.52
N SER A 202 10.76 -45.16 63.04
CA SER A 202 10.67 -44.89 64.48
C SER A 202 10.54 -46.19 65.29
N GLY A 203 11.37 -46.34 66.31
CA GLY A 203 11.35 -47.48 67.24
C GLY A 203 12.06 -48.76 66.77
N ARG A 204 12.69 -48.77 65.58
CA ARG A 204 13.51 -49.92 65.13
C ARG A 204 14.99 -49.73 65.50
N LYS A 205 15.47 -50.50 66.50
CA LYS A 205 16.87 -50.44 66.97
C LYS A 205 17.93 -50.70 65.88
N ASP A 206 17.58 -51.50 64.86
CA ASP A 206 18.46 -51.77 63.71
C ASP A 206 18.76 -50.50 62.89
N VAL A 207 17.82 -49.54 62.84
CA VAL A 207 17.98 -48.29 62.09
C VAL A 207 19.12 -47.45 62.69
N ILE A 208 19.17 -47.31 64.01
CA ILE A 208 20.23 -46.56 64.71
C ILE A 208 21.61 -47.16 64.46
N TYR A 209 21.73 -48.49 64.44
CA TYR A 209 23.01 -49.13 64.10
C TYR A 209 23.43 -48.85 62.66
N HIS A 210 22.50 -48.89 61.70
CA HIS A 210 22.82 -48.58 60.30
C HIS A 210 23.19 -47.11 60.09
N LEU A 211 22.57 -46.18 60.82
CA LEU A 211 22.94 -44.76 60.78
C LEU A 211 24.33 -44.51 61.36
N LEU A 212 24.63 -45.16 62.49
CA LEU A 212 25.98 -45.15 63.06
C LEU A 212 27.02 -45.69 62.08
N ASP A 213 26.73 -46.82 61.43
CA ASP A 213 27.63 -47.42 60.46
C ASP A 213 27.93 -46.47 59.29
N HIS A 214 26.90 -45.83 58.75
CA HIS A 214 27.02 -44.86 57.67
C HIS A 214 27.81 -43.60 58.10
N CYS A 215 27.51 -43.05 59.28
CA CYS A 215 28.22 -41.90 59.83
C CYS A 215 29.71 -42.18 60.06
N ILE A 216 30.05 -43.33 60.65
CA ILE A 216 31.42 -43.72 60.96
C ILE A 216 32.27 -43.84 59.68
N MET A 217 31.66 -44.21 58.55
CA MET A 217 32.37 -44.23 57.26
C MET A 217 32.80 -42.84 56.78
N LYS A 218 32.08 -41.77 57.17
CA LYS A 218 32.32 -40.39 56.74
C LYS A 218 33.27 -39.62 57.68
N ILE A 219 33.46 -40.09 58.91
CA ILE A 219 34.25 -39.40 59.95
C ILE A 219 35.72 -39.83 59.89
N GLU A 220 36.65 -38.90 60.14
CA GLU A 220 38.09 -39.18 60.23
C GLU A 220 38.41 -40.07 61.44
N ARG A 221 39.12 -41.18 61.19
CA ARG A 221 39.34 -42.25 62.16
C ARG A 221 40.63 -42.04 62.95
N THR A 222 40.69 -40.99 63.76
CA THR A 222 41.87 -40.69 64.57
C THR A 222 41.51 -40.38 66.02
N GLY A 223 42.38 -40.81 66.95
CA GLY A 223 42.27 -40.46 68.37
C GLY A 223 41.19 -41.22 69.14
N GLN A 224 40.26 -40.50 69.77
CA GLN A 224 39.14 -41.06 70.53
C GLN A 224 37.79 -40.76 69.86
N MET A 225 36.88 -41.73 69.90
CA MET A 225 35.51 -41.65 69.39
C MET A 225 34.53 -42.09 70.47
N GLN A 226 33.54 -41.24 70.76
CA GLN A 226 32.50 -41.49 71.73
C GLN A 226 31.13 -41.44 71.06
N ILE A 227 30.39 -42.53 71.14
CA ILE A 227 29.03 -42.65 70.62
C ILE A 227 28.06 -42.45 71.78
N LYS A 228 27.22 -41.40 71.71
CA LYS A 228 26.15 -41.10 72.66
C LYS A 228 24.81 -41.51 72.06
N VAL A 229 24.07 -42.34 72.77
CA VAL A 229 22.74 -42.86 72.37
C VAL A 229 21.78 -42.86 73.56
N SER A 230 20.47 -42.95 73.31
CA SER A 230 19.48 -43.10 74.38
C SER A 230 19.71 -44.36 75.22
N ASP A 231 19.20 -44.34 76.45
CA ASP A 231 19.24 -45.49 77.36
C ASP A 231 18.64 -46.76 76.73
N ALA A 232 17.58 -46.62 75.92
CA ALA A 232 16.89 -47.74 75.28
C ALA A 232 17.75 -48.44 74.20
N ASN A 233 18.68 -47.70 73.59
CA ASN A 233 19.55 -48.17 72.50
C ASN A 233 20.97 -48.51 72.97
N ALA A 234 21.41 -47.99 74.12
CA ALA A 234 22.77 -48.17 74.62
C ALA A 234 23.17 -49.65 74.74
N GLU A 235 22.31 -50.51 75.28
CA GLU A 235 22.62 -51.94 75.42
C GLU A 235 22.77 -52.64 74.06
N TYR A 236 21.89 -52.28 73.11
CA TYR A 236 21.91 -52.85 71.76
C TYR A 236 23.18 -52.45 71.00
N ILE A 237 23.57 -51.17 71.04
CA ILE A 237 24.79 -50.70 70.38
C ILE A 237 26.06 -51.24 71.07
N LYS A 238 26.06 -51.33 72.42
CA LYS A 238 27.16 -51.97 73.17
C LYS A 238 27.36 -53.44 72.79
N SER A 239 26.28 -54.17 72.52
CA SER A 239 26.37 -55.58 72.09
C SER A 239 27.10 -55.77 70.75
N ARG A 240 27.17 -54.71 69.92
CA ARG A 240 27.86 -54.68 68.62
C ARG A 240 29.13 -53.84 68.64
N LYS A 241 29.65 -53.48 69.82
CA LYS A 241 30.85 -52.64 69.96
C LYS A 241 32.04 -53.21 69.18
N ASP A 242 32.24 -54.52 69.23
CA ASP A 242 33.37 -55.18 68.55
C ASP A 242 33.29 -55.05 67.01
N GLU A 243 32.08 -55.10 66.44
CA GLU A 243 31.86 -54.88 65.01
C GLU A 243 32.17 -53.45 64.61
N ILE A 244 31.73 -52.48 65.42
CA ILE A 244 31.99 -51.06 65.20
C ILE A 244 33.49 -50.78 65.34
N GLN A 245 34.15 -51.31 66.38
CA GLN A 245 35.59 -51.17 66.59
C GLN A 245 36.40 -51.72 65.39
N GLY A 246 35.97 -52.83 64.80
CA GLY A 246 36.59 -53.39 63.60
C GLY A 246 36.54 -52.47 62.38
N LYS A 247 35.52 -51.61 62.29
CA LYS A 247 35.35 -50.63 61.20
C LYS A 247 36.09 -49.31 61.47
N VAL A 248 36.09 -48.85 62.72
CA VAL A 248 36.78 -47.63 63.15
C VAL A 248 38.30 -47.82 63.13
N GLY A 249 38.78 -49.02 63.48
CA GLY A 249 40.21 -49.38 63.54
C GLY A 249 40.66 -49.62 64.98
N ALA A 250 41.57 -50.57 65.18
CA ALA A 250 42.01 -50.98 66.53
C ALA A 250 42.82 -49.91 67.28
N GLU A 251 43.33 -48.91 66.57
CA GLU A 251 44.12 -47.81 67.12
C GLU A 251 43.29 -46.62 67.62
N VAL A 252 41.98 -46.58 67.32
CA VAL A 252 41.05 -45.54 67.78
C VAL A 252 40.34 -46.03 69.04
N GLY A 253 40.32 -45.23 70.10
CA GLY A 253 39.57 -45.57 71.30
C GLY A 253 38.06 -45.35 71.09
N LEU A 254 37.25 -46.40 71.22
CA LEU A 254 35.79 -46.32 71.09
C LEU A 254 35.10 -46.45 72.45
N ASP A 255 34.25 -45.49 72.78
CA ASP A 255 33.35 -45.57 73.94
C ASP A 255 31.89 -45.37 73.55
N ILE A 256 30.98 -46.05 74.26
CA ILE A 256 29.53 -45.95 74.02
C ILE A 256 28.86 -45.52 75.31
N ILE A 257 28.35 -44.29 75.31
CA ILE A 257 27.72 -43.65 76.46
C ILE A 257 26.21 -43.61 76.27
N ALA A 258 25.49 -43.94 77.34
CA ALA A 258 24.06 -43.73 77.40
C ALA A 258 23.80 -42.30 77.88
N ASP A 259 23.07 -41.53 77.09
CA ASP A 259 22.67 -40.17 77.41
C ASP A 259 21.14 -40.09 77.57
N PRO A 260 20.62 -39.85 78.78
CA PRO A 260 19.18 -39.79 79.05
C PRO A 260 18.50 -38.54 78.46
N LEU A 261 19.27 -37.57 77.94
CA LEU A 261 18.73 -36.41 77.23
C LEU A 261 18.44 -36.70 75.76
N LEU A 262 18.89 -37.83 75.21
CA LEU A 262 18.66 -38.23 73.83
C LEU A 262 17.41 -39.11 73.72
N ASN A 263 16.60 -38.83 72.69
CA ASN A 263 15.48 -39.67 72.31
C ASN A 263 15.96 -40.94 71.58
N ASP A 264 15.08 -41.94 71.45
CA ASP A 264 15.40 -43.23 70.80
C ASP A 264 15.79 -43.11 69.32
N ASP A 265 15.43 -41.99 68.68
CA ASP A 265 15.73 -41.68 67.29
C ASP A 265 17.01 -40.81 67.14
N GLN A 266 17.67 -40.48 68.26
CA GLN A 266 18.83 -39.59 68.32
C GLN A 266 20.13 -40.32 68.65
N CYS A 267 21.20 -39.92 67.96
CA CYS A 267 22.54 -40.47 68.16
C CYS A 267 23.59 -39.43 67.81
N ILE A 268 24.59 -39.26 68.67
CA ILE A 268 25.67 -38.30 68.48
C ILE A 268 27.02 -39.01 68.54
N ILE A 269 27.92 -38.69 67.62
CA ILE A 269 29.30 -39.17 67.62
C ILE A 269 30.22 -37.99 67.92
N GLU A 270 30.95 -38.06 69.02
CA GLU A 270 31.97 -37.09 69.39
C GLU A 270 33.35 -37.66 69.09
N THR A 271 34.19 -36.87 68.42
CA THR A 271 35.58 -37.22 68.12
C THR A 271 36.48 -36.03 68.42
N ASP A 272 37.79 -36.25 68.42
CA ASP A 272 38.78 -35.17 68.55
C ASP A 272 38.67 -34.11 67.43
N GLY A 273 38.07 -34.48 66.29
CA GLY A 273 37.80 -33.59 65.15
C GLY A 273 36.47 -32.84 65.22
N GLY A 274 35.58 -33.15 66.17
CA GLY A 274 34.29 -32.48 66.32
C GLY A 274 33.13 -33.38 66.74
N ILE A 275 31.93 -32.78 66.84
CA ILE A 275 30.67 -33.43 67.18
C ILE A 275 29.86 -33.62 65.90
N PHE A 276 29.43 -34.85 65.65
CA PHE A 276 28.64 -35.25 64.50
C PHE A 276 27.26 -35.74 64.97
N ASP A 277 26.20 -35.12 64.49
CA ASP A 277 24.83 -35.55 64.74
C ASP A 277 24.42 -36.59 63.69
N CYS A 278 24.12 -37.79 64.16
CA CYS A 278 23.74 -38.96 63.37
C CYS A 278 22.31 -39.41 63.70
N SER A 279 21.50 -38.49 64.20
CA SER A 279 20.07 -38.70 64.47
C SER A 279 19.29 -38.95 63.17
N ILE A 280 18.18 -39.69 63.27
CA ILE A 280 17.31 -40.02 62.12
C ILE A 280 16.87 -38.73 61.40
N ASP A 281 16.45 -37.71 62.14
CA ASP A 281 15.99 -36.43 61.58
C ASP A 281 17.09 -35.72 60.77
N THR A 282 18.32 -35.70 61.31
CA THR A 282 19.46 -35.04 60.67
C THR A 282 19.88 -35.75 59.38
N GLU A 283 19.88 -37.09 59.36
CA GLU A 283 20.17 -37.84 58.12
C GLU A 283 19.03 -37.74 57.10
N LEU A 284 17.77 -37.67 57.54
CA LEU A 284 16.63 -37.42 56.66
C LEU A 284 16.71 -36.01 56.03
N ASP A 285 17.03 -34.99 56.82
CA ASP A 285 17.27 -33.63 56.35
C ASP A 285 18.43 -33.57 55.35
N ASN A 286 19.51 -34.32 55.59
CA ASN A 286 20.64 -34.42 54.67
C ASN A 286 20.20 -35.06 53.33
N LEU A 287 19.42 -36.13 53.36
CA LEU A 287 18.89 -36.76 52.14
C LEU A 287 17.95 -35.82 51.38
N ILE A 288 17.08 -35.10 52.09
CA ILE A 288 16.18 -34.08 51.50
C ILE A 288 17.00 -32.97 50.85
N ARG A 289 18.09 -32.51 51.48
CA ARG A 289 19.01 -31.53 50.90
C ARG A 289 19.70 -32.06 49.66
N GLU A 290 20.15 -33.32 49.65
CA GLU A 290 20.76 -33.94 48.47
C GLU A 290 19.76 -34.03 47.31
N ILE A 291 18.51 -34.45 47.56
CA ILE A 291 17.44 -34.48 46.55
C ILE A 291 17.15 -33.09 46.00
N LYS A 292 17.13 -32.06 46.86
CA LYS A 292 16.96 -30.66 46.44
C LYS A 292 18.16 -30.11 45.65
N ALA A 293 19.37 -30.62 45.91
CA ALA A 293 20.60 -30.18 45.25
C ALA A 293 20.87 -30.88 43.91
N LEU A 294 20.16 -31.97 43.61
CA LEU A 294 20.21 -32.66 42.33
C LEU A 294 19.44 -31.93 41.20
N ASN A 295 18.68 -30.88 41.55
CA ASN A 295 17.92 -30.04 40.64
C ASN A 295 18.53 -28.64 40.51
#